data_AF-A0A399ZJQ2-F1
#
_entry.id   AF-A0A399ZJQ2-F1
#
_cell.length_a   1.000
_cell.length_b   1.000
_cell.length_c   1.000
_cell.angle_alpha   90.00
_cell.angle_beta   90.00
_cell.angle_gamma   90.00
#
_symmetry.space_group_name_H-M   'P 1'
#
loop_
_entity.id
_entity.type
_entity.pdbx_description
1 polymer ?
#
loop_
_entity_poly.entity_id
_entity_poly.type
_entity_poly.pdbx_seq_one_letter_code
_entity_poly.pdbx_strand_id
1 'polypeptide(L)'
;MKTQTFVRLSLLFPYALWIILASFLVVMSKVFPASESLPIFSALITISFMYAFGIFVWGIPYSILALGLWIWSAKRSANTMKKAFIFSPLMLAILVAIEVFFILGRDHGVSSDFGEAVLALGGLSILFGYGTIGIVAGLYKLLQMGNFIEKEDETTSTQLDTF
;
A
#
# COMPACT_ATOMS: atom_id res chain seq x y z
N MET A 1 -15.70 8.65 13.66
CA MET A 1 -15.18 8.96 12.30
C MET A 1 -15.96 8.14 11.27
N LYS A 2 -16.28 8.73 10.10
CA LYS A 2 -16.97 8.00 9.03
C LYS A 2 -16.05 6.97 8.36
N THR A 3 -16.59 5.83 7.95
CA THR A 3 -15.84 4.79 7.23
C THR A 3 -15.19 5.34 5.95
N GLN A 4 -15.88 6.21 5.21
CA GLN A 4 -15.33 6.88 4.02
C GLN A 4 -14.03 7.63 4.34
N THR A 5 -13.99 8.37 5.45
CA THR A 5 -12.80 9.12 5.87
C THR A 5 -11.64 8.18 6.19
N PHE A 6 -11.90 7.07 6.88
CA PHE A 6 -10.87 6.07 7.18
C PHE A 6 -10.27 5.49 5.90
N VAL A 7 -11.10 5.07 4.94
CA VAL A 7 -10.64 4.45 3.69
C VAL A 7 -9.84 5.45 2.83
N ARG A 8 -10.15 6.75 2.91
CA ARG A 8 -9.31 7.78 2.26
C ARG A 8 -7.97 7.88 2.95
N LEU A 9 -7.96 8.04 4.28
CA LEU A 9 -6.74 8.16 5.06
C LEU A 9 -5.84 6.92 4.93
N SER A 10 -6.40 5.72 4.74
CA SER A 10 -5.60 4.52 4.52
C SER A 10 -4.79 4.54 3.22
N LEU A 11 -5.11 5.39 2.24
CA LEU A 11 -4.25 5.62 1.07
C LEU A 11 -2.92 6.28 1.46
N LEU A 12 -2.82 6.88 2.63
CA LEU A 12 -1.55 7.44 3.13
C LEU A 12 -0.74 6.43 3.95
N PHE A 13 -1.32 5.26 4.23
CA PHE A 13 -0.71 4.28 5.14
C PHE A 13 0.67 3.78 4.68
N PRO A 14 0.91 3.49 3.39
CA PRO A 14 2.26 3.15 2.91
C PRO A 14 3.30 4.24 3.15
N TYR A 15 2.94 5.52 3.03
CA TYR A 15 3.88 6.61 3.39
C TYR A 15 4.13 6.65 4.90
N ALA A 16 3.10 6.47 5.71
CA ALA A 16 3.27 6.41 7.17
C ALA A 16 4.17 5.24 7.57
N LEU A 17 3.93 4.05 7.00
CA LEU A 17 4.77 2.87 7.20
C LEU A 17 6.21 3.12 6.74
N TRP A 18 6.40 3.79 5.61
CA TRP A 18 7.73 4.17 5.12
C TRP A 18 8.46 5.09 6.10
N ILE A 19 7.81 6.16 6.57
CA ILE A 19 8.40 7.10 7.55
C ILE A 19 8.80 6.35 8.83
N ILE A 20 7.94 5.45 9.32
CA ILE A 20 8.20 4.65 10.52
C ILE A 20 9.42 3.75 10.31
N LEU A 21 9.46 3.02 9.20
CA LEU A 21 10.56 2.09 8.90
C LEU A 21 11.88 2.81 8.63
N ALA A 22 11.85 3.93 7.91
CA ALA A 22 13.03 4.79 7.71
C ALA A 22 13.56 5.35 9.03
N SER A 23 12.66 5.83 9.91
CA SER A 23 13.04 6.32 11.23
C SER A 23 13.63 5.20 12.09
N PHE A 24 13.02 4.02 12.05
CA PHE A 24 13.52 2.82 12.73
C PHE A 24 14.94 2.46 12.26
N LEU A 25 15.21 2.46 10.95
CA LEU A 25 16.56 2.23 10.41
C LEU A 25 17.58 3.25 10.92
N VAL A 26 17.23 4.53 10.95
CA VAL A 26 18.13 5.59 11.45
C VAL A 26 18.44 5.39 12.94
N VAL A 27 17.46 4.98 13.74
CA VAL A 27 17.68 4.68 15.16
C VAL A 27 18.52 3.42 15.32
N MET A 28 18.14 2.33 14.67
CA MET A 28 18.82 1.03 14.81
C MET A 28 20.27 1.08 14.34
N SER A 29 20.56 1.79 13.24
CA SER A 29 21.94 1.96 12.75
C SER A 29 22.85 2.74 13.71
N LYS A 30 22.26 3.57 14.60
CA LYS A 30 23.02 4.28 15.64
C LYS A 30 23.20 3.46 16.93
N VAL A 31 22.22 2.62 17.26
CA VAL A 31 22.22 1.84 18.52
C VAL A 31 22.93 0.51 18.36
N PHE A 32 22.82 -0.13 17.19
CA PHE A 32 23.40 -1.44 16.90
C PHE A 32 24.28 -1.36 15.66
N PRO A 33 25.61 -1.27 15.82
CA PRO A 33 26.53 -1.42 14.71
C PRO A 33 26.30 -2.75 14.00
N ALA A 34 26.39 -2.76 12.67
CA ALA A 34 26.07 -3.94 11.85
C ALA A 34 26.85 -5.21 12.23
N SER A 35 28.00 -5.07 12.91
CA SER A 35 28.85 -6.16 13.39
C SER A 35 28.30 -6.91 14.62
N GLU A 36 27.31 -6.37 15.33
CA GLU A 36 26.83 -6.92 16.61
C GLU A 36 25.33 -7.29 16.61
N SER A 37 24.64 -7.19 15.46
CA SER A 37 23.21 -7.44 15.41
C SER A 37 22.88 -8.94 15.54
N LEU A 38 22.02 -9.30 16.49
CA LEU A 38 21.45 -10.65 16.57
C LEU A 38 20.66 -10.97 15.27
N PRO A 39 20.49 -12.25 14.89
CA PRO A 39 19.84 -12.64 13.64
C PRO A 39 18.45 -12.01 13.42
N ILE A 40 17.68 -11.84 14.50
CA ILE A 40 16.34 -11.22 14.46
C ILE A 40 16.44 -9.72 14.11
N PHE A 41 17.39 -9.00 14.71
CA PHE A 41 17.60 -7.58 14.40
C PHE A 41 18.12 -7.39 12.98
N SER A 42 18.99 -8.30 12.51
CA SER A 42 19.45 -8.31 11.13
C SER A 42 18.28 -8.46 10.15
N ALA A 43 17.38 -9.42 10.37
CA ALA A 43 16.19 -9.61 9.53
C ALA A 43 15.27 -8.37 9.53
N LEU A 44 15.03 -7.76 10.69
CA LEU A 44 14.22 -6.53 10.79
C LEU A 44 14.87 -5.35 10.05
N ILE A 45 16.19 -5.21 10.13
CA ILE A 45 16.95 -4.19 9.39
C ILE A 45 16.85 -4.45 7.89
N THR A 46 17.04 -5.69 7.42
CA THR A 46 16.91 -6.05 6.00
C THR A 46 15.52 -5.74 5.44
N ILE A 47 14.45 -6.15 6.15
CA ILE A 47 13.07 -5.86 5.73
C ILE A 47 12.82 -4.35 5.69
N SER A 48 13.26 -3.64 6.74
CA SER A 48 13.11 -2.19 6.81
C SER A 48 13.88 -1.51 5.68
N PHE A 49 15.08 -1.98 5.34
CA PHE A 49 15.91 -1.46 4.26
C PHE A 49 15.25 -1.68 2.89
N MET A 50 14.76 -2.89 2.62
CA MET A 50 14.02 -3.19 1.40
C MET A 50 12.80 -2.27 1.23
N TYR A 51 12.04 -2.04 2.30
CA TYR A 51 10.87 -1.16 2.26
C TYR A 51 11.26 0.32 2.11
N ALA A 52 12.30 0.76 2.84
CA ALA A 52 12.79 2.13 2.78
C ALA A 52 13.35 2.47 1.38
N PHE A 53 14.09 1.54 0.78
CA PHE A 53 14.61 1.67 -0.58
C PHE A 53 13.48 1.53 -1.63
N GLY A 54 12.44 0.75 -1.31
CA GLY A 54 11.25 0.58 -2.15
C GLY A 54 10.57 1.90 -2.54
N ILE A 55 10.75 3.00 -1.80
CA ILE A 55 10.23 4.32 -2.19
C ILE A 55 10.84 4.86 -3.49
N PHE A 56 12.08 4.48 -3.82
CA PHE A 56 12.70 4.95 -5.07
C PHE A 56 12.09 4.26 -6.30
N VAL A 57 11.58 3.04 -6.12
CA VAL A 57 10.95 2.25 -7.18
C VAL A 57 9.43 2.43 -7.19
N TRP A 58 8.80 2.53 -6.03
CA TRP A 58 7.35 2.59 -5.90
C TRP A 58 6.81 3.98 -5.58
N GLY A 59 7.66 4.93 -5.19
CA GLY A 59 7.21 6.24 -4.71
C GLY A 59 6.38 6.99 -5.75
N ILE A 60 6.87 7.08 -7.00
CA ILE A 60 6.15 7.72 -8.09
C ILE A 60 4.86 6.97 -8.45
N PRO A 61 4.87 5.68 -8.80
CA PRO A 61 3.65 4.97 -9.20
C PRO A 61 2.63 4.91 -8.06
N TYR A 62 3.08 4.75 -6.81
CA TYR A 62 2.21 4.80 -5.64
C TYR A 62 1.60 6.19 -5.43
N SER A 63 2.37 7.26 -5.63
CA SER A 63 1.84 8.64 -5.53
C SER A 63 0.76 8.92 -6.55
N ILE A 64 0.97 8.49 -7.80
CA ILE A 64 -0.03 8.61 -8.86
C ILE A 64 -1.30 7.84 -8.47
N LEU A 65 -1.16 6.60 -8.01
CA LEU A 65 -2.29 5.77 -7.59
C LEU A 65 -3.04 6.38 -6.40
N ALA A 66 -2.32 6.77 -5.35
CA ALA A 66 -2.90 7.31 -4.12
C ALA A 66 -3.63 8.63 -4.39
N LEU A 67 -3.03 9.56 -5.14
CA LEU A 67 -3.67 10.81 -5.53
C LEU A 67 -4.88 10.56 -6.45
N GLY A 68 -4.75 9.67 -7.43
CA GLY A 68 -5.84 9.30 -8.34
C GLY A 68 -7.04 8.74 -7.59
N LEU A 69 -6.82 7.76 -6.70
CA LEU A 69 -7.87 7.19 -5.85
C LEU A 69 -8.42 8.23 -4.88
N TRP A 70 -7.58 9.09 -4.30
CA TRP A 70 -8.00 10.12 -3.37
C TRP A 70 -8.97 11.12 -4.02
N ILE A 71 -8.62 11.65 -5.20
CA ILE A 71 -9.45 12.58 -5.97
C ILE A 71 -10.74 11.88 -6.43
N TRP A 72 -10.62 10.68 -7.00
CA TRP A 72 -11.77 9.91 -7.49
C TRP A 72 -12.75 9.54 -6.37
N SER A 73 -12.25 9.29 -5.16
CA SER A 73 -13.06 8.84 -4.02
C SER A 73 -13.98 9.92 -3.43
N ALA A 74 -13.78 11.21 -3.74
CA ALA A 74 -14.48 12.31 -3.10
C ALA A 74 -16.02 12.24 -3.24
N LYS A 75 -16.52 11.61 -4.32
CA LYS A 75 -17.97 11.48 -4.62
C LYS A 75 -18.45 10.03 -4.61
N ARG A 76 -17.69 9.10 -3.99
CA ARG A 76 -17.98 7.66 -4.03
C ARG A 76 -18.42 7.14 -2.66
N SER A 77 -19.31 6.15 -2.66
CA SER A 77 -19.71 5.45 -1.45
C SER A 77 -18.55 4.63 -0.87
N ALA A 78 -18.54 4.44 0.45
CA ALA A 78 -17.49 3.69 1.13
C ALA A 78 -17.36 2.25 0.61
N ASN A 79 -18.46 1.58 0.27
CA ASN A 79 -18.42 0.24 -0.33
C ASN A 79 -17.69 0.21 -1.69
N THR A 80 -17.92 1.21 -2.53
CA THR A 80 -17.22 1.36 -3.81
C THR A 80 -15.72 1.59 -3.59
N MET A 81 -15.39 2.40 -2.59
CA MET A 81 -14.01 2.69 -2.23
C MET A 81 -13.27 1.48 -1.65
N LYS A 82 -13.91 0.70 -0.78
CA LYS A 82 -13.35 -0.55 -0.24
C LYS A 82 -12.97 -1.51 -1.37
N LYS A 83 -13.84 -1.68 -2.37
CA LYS A 83 -13.54 -2.50 -3.56
C LYS A 83 -12.32 -1.97 -4.31
N ALA A 84 -12.30 -0.67 -4.62
CA ALA A 84 -11.16 -0.05 -5.31
C ALA A 84 -9.85 -0.20 -4.50
N PHE A 85 -9.91 -0.07 -3.17
CA PHE A 85 -8.78 -0.25 -2.28
C PHE A 85 -8.24 -1.69 -2.31
N ILE A 86 -9.11 -2.70 -2.37
CA ILE A 86 -8.72 -4.11 -2.51
C ILE A 86 -7.98 -4.36 -3.83
N PHE A 87 -8.39 -3.70 -4.93
CA PHE A 87 -7.72 -3.83 -6.23
C PHE A 87 -6.48 -2.94 -6.38
N SER A 88 -6.20 -2.04 -5.43
CA SER A 88 -5.07 -1.11 -5.51
C SER A 88 -3.70 -1.78 -5.68
N PRO A 89 -3.37 -2.97 -5.12
CA PRO A 89 -2.09 -3.61 -5.35
C PRO A 89 -1.90 -4.06 -6.80
N LEU A 90 -2.98 -4.48 -7.45
CA LEU A 90 -2.95 -4.84 -8.87
C LEU A 90 -2.78 -3.60 -9.75
N MET A 91 -3.49 -2.52 -9.43
CA MET A 91 -3.31 -1.24 -10.11
C MET A 91 -1.88 -0.71 -9.95
N LEU A 92 -1.29 -0.86 -8.76
CA LEU A 92 0.11 -0.50 -8.50
C LEU A 92 1.07 -1.34 -9.35
N ALA A 93 0.87 -2.65 -9.41
CA ALA A 93 1.69 -3.54 -10.23
C ALA A 93 1.66 -3.16 -11.73
N ILE A 94 0.49 -2.76 -12.24
CA ILE A 94 0.35 -2.25 -13.61
C ILE A 94 1.14 -0.94 -13.79
N LEU A 95 1.03 0.00 -12.85
CA LEU A 95 1.77 1.26 -12.92
C LEU A 95 3.29 1.03 -12.87
N VAL A 96 3.76 0.11 -12.04
CA VAL A 96 5.18 -0.29 -11.97
C VAL A 96 5.63 -0.93 -13.28
N ALA A 97 4.81 -1.80 -13.90
CA ALA A 97 5.14 -2.37 -15.20
C ALA A 97 5.27 -1.30 -16.30
N ILE A 98 4.39 -0.29 -16.28
CA ILE A 98 4.46 0.86 -17.19
C ILE A 98 5.74 1.68 -16.95
N GLU A 99 6.09 1.93 -15.69
CA GLU A 99 7.33 2.63 -15.34
C GLU A 99 8.57 1.89 -15.81
N VAL A 100 8.65 0.58 -15.54
CA VAL A 100 9.75 -0.29 -16.00
C VAL A 100 9.86 -0.28 -17.52
N PHE A 101 8.74 -0.27 -18.24
CA PHE A 101 8.72 -0.15 -19.71
C PHE A 101 9.35 1.17 -20.18
N PHE A 102 9.06 2.30 -19.52
CA PHE A 102 9.68 3.56 -19.88
C PHE A 102 11.18 3.62 -19.57
N ILE A 103 11.65 2.90 -18.56
CA ILE A 103 13.06 2.85 -18.17
C ILE A 103 13.86 1.90 -19.06
N LEU A 104 13.36 0.68 -19.28
CA LEU A 104 14.11 -0.42 -19.92
C LEU A 104 13.68 -0.71 -21.36
N GLY A 105 12.54 -0.19 -21.81
CA GLY A 105 11.95 -0.49 -23.13
C GLY A 105 12.30 0.50 -24.24
N ARG A 106 13.29 1.38 -24.04
CA ARG A 106 13.57 2.48 -24.98
C ARG A 106 14.58 2.17 -26.08
N ASP A 107 15.46 1.19 -25.91
CA ASP A 107 16.53 0.91 -26.89
C ASP A 107 16.24 -0.38 -27.70
N HIS A 108 15.85 -0.20 -28.96
CA HIS A 108 15.83 -1.20 -30.06
C HIS A 108 15.12 -2.55 -29.83
N GLY A 109 14.37 -2.70 -28.75
CA GLY A 109 13.63 -3.92 -28.41
C GLY A 109 13.34 -3.97 -26.93
N VAL A 110 12.53 -4.93 -26.50
CA VAL A 110 12.34 -5.21 -25.08
C VAL A 110 13.58 -5.94 -24.59
N SER A 111 14.33 -5.37 -23.63
CA SER A 111 15.46 -6.04 -22.97
C SER A 111 15.04 -7.44 -22.47
N SER A 112 15.94 -8.42 -22.52
CA SER A 112 15.70 -9.75 -21.91
C SER A 112 15.28 -9.65 -20.44
N ASP A 113 15.76 -8.61 -19.77
CA ASP A 113 15.59 -8.40 -18.34
C ASP A 113 14.28 -7.68 -18.02
N PHE A 114 13.57 -7.17 -19.03
CA PHE A 114 12.29 -6.49 -18.85
C PHE A 114 11.24 -7.41 -18.23
N GLY A 115 11.10 -8.63 -18.76
CA GLY A 115 10.13 -9.59 -18.26
C GLY A 115 10.41 -9.96 -16.80
N GLU A 116 11.69 -10.19 -16.47
CA GLU A 116 12.12 -10.50 -15.11
C GLU A 116 11.90 -9.33 -14.15
N ALA A 117 12.26 -8.10 -14.56
CA ALA A 117 12.04 -6.89 -13.77
C ALA A 117 10.55 -6.63 -13.50
N VAL A 118 9.68 -6.80 -14.51
CA VAL A 118 8.23 -6.64 -14.35
C VAL A 118 7.66 -7.70 -13.41
N LEU A 119 8.08 -8.96 -13.55
CA LEU A 119 7.62 -10.04 -12.68
C LEU A 119 8.11 -9.85 -11.24
N ALA A 120 9.38 -9.50 -11.04
CA ALA A 120 9.96 -9.28 -9.72
C ALA A 120 9.33 -8.08 -9.02
N LEU A 121 9.34 -6.91 -9.67
CA LEU A 121 8.84 -5.67 -9.06
C LEU A 121 7.31 -5.67 -8.96
N GLY A 122 6.60 -6.16 -9.97
CA GLY A 122 5.15 -6.30 -9.95
C GLY A 122 4.68 -7.33 -8.91
N GLY A 123 5.37 -8.47 -8.82
CA GLY A 123 5.12 -9.48 -7.79
C GLY A 123 5.33 -8.93 -6.37
N LEU A 124 6.40 -8.18 -6.16
CA LEU A 124 6.64 -7.48 -4.89
C LEU A 124 5.55 -6.44 -4.60
N SER A 125 5.12 -5.65 -5.58
CA SER A 125 4.02 -4.68 -5.39
C SER A 125 2.71 -5.35 -4.96
N ILE A 126 2.40 -6.53 -5.52
CA ILE A 126 1.23 -7.32 -5.12
C ILE A 126 1.39 -7.82 -3.69
N LEU A 127 2.52 -8.45 -3.37
CA LEU A 127 2.78 -9.03 -2.05
C LEU A 127 2.74 -7.96 -0.95
N PHE A 128 3.48 -6.88 -1.12
CA PHE A 128 3.52 -5.78 -0.15
C PHE A 128 2.20 -5.01 -0.10
N GLY A 129 1.54 -4.80 -1.25
CA GLY A 129 0.27 -4.10 -1.32
C GLY A 129 -0.83 -4.85 -0.55
N TYR A 130 -0.96 -6.17 -0.76
CA TYR A 130 -1.94 -6.96 0.00
C TYR A 130 -1.56 -7.11 1.48
N GLY A 131 -0.28 -7.21 1.81
CA GLY A 131 0.17 -7.17 3.21
C GLY A 131 -0.26 -5.89 3.91
N THR A 132 -0.09 -4.75 3.23
CA THR A 132 -0.51 -3.43 3.72
C THR A 132 -2.03 -3.36 3.91
N ILE A 133 -2.81 -3.86 2.95
CA ILE A 133 -4.28 -3.91 3.06
C ILE A 133 -4.71 -4.75 4.26
N GLY A 134 -4.05 -5.89 4.51
CA GLY A 134 -4.32 -6.73 5.67
C GLY A 134 -4.14 -5.97 6.99
N ILE A 135 -3.04 -5.21 7.12
CA ILE A 135 -2.78 -4.37 8.29
C ILE A 135 -3.85 -3.29 8.45
N VAL A 136 -4.18 -2.57 7.38
CA VAL A 136 -5.23 -1.53 7.38
C VAL A 136 -6.59 -2.12 7.77
N ALA A 137 -6.94 -3.30 7.27
CA ALA A 137 -8.18 -3.99 7.61
C ALA A 137 -8.21 -4.39 9.10
N GLY A 138 -7.07 -4.85 9.64
CA GLY A 138 -6.91 -5.11 11.07
C GLY A 138 -7.12 -3.85 11.91
N LEU A 139 -6.48 -2.74 11.53
CA LEU A 139 -6.65 -1.44 12.20
C LEU A 139 -8.09 -0.94 12.13
N TYR A 140 -8.76 -1.08 10.98
CA TYR A 140 -10.17 -0.74 10.83
C TYR A 140 -11.04 -1.50 11.83
N LYS A 141 -10.84 -2.83 11.93
CA LYS A 141 -11.60 -3.69 12.86
C LYS A 141 -11.37 -3.29 14.31
N LEU A 142 -10.12 -3.02 14.71
CA LEU A 142 -9.80 -2.56 16.06
C LEU A 142 -10.47 -1.23 16.40
N LEU A 143 -10.42 -0.26 15.48
CA LEU A 143 -11.05 1.05 15.66
C LEU A 143 -12.58 0.95 15.70
N GLN A 144 -13.17 0.03 14.93
CA GLN A 144 -14.60 -0.23 14.97
C GLN A 144 -15.02 -0.91 16.27
N MET A 145 -14.23 -1.86 16.80
CA MET A 145 -14.45 -2.47 18.12
C MET A 145 -14.38 -1.45 19.26
N GLY A 146 -13.51 -0.46 19.13
CA GLY A 146 -13.39 0.66 20.07
C GLY A 146 -14.42 1.78 19.87
N ASN A 147 -15.42 1.61 18.99
CA ASN A 147 -16.41 2.64 18.64
C ASN A 147 -15.83 3.96 18.10
N PHE A 148 -14.59 3.97 17.60
CA PHE A 148 -13.97 5.15 16.99
C PHE A 148 -14.46 5.39 15.54
N ILE A 149 -14.92 4.32 14.88
CA ILE A 149 -15.49 4.36 13.53
C ILE A 149 -16.95 3.94 13.60
N GLU A 150 -17.82 4.76 13.03
CA GLU A 150 -19.24 4.44 12.90
C GLU A 150 -19.42 3.21 12.01
N LYS A 151 -20.15 2.20 12.52
CA LYS A 151 -20.62 1.10 11.68
C LYS A 151 -21.54 1.72 10.65
N GLU A 152 -21.19 1.59 9.37
CA GLU A 152 -22.18 1.81 8.32
C GLU A 152 -23.17 0.67 8.48
N ASP A 153 -24.33 0.98 9.04
CA ASP A 153 -25.42 0.04 9.22
C ASP A 153 -25.73 -0.64 7.88
N GLU A 154 -25.96 -1.95 7.92
CA GLU A 154 -26.48 -2.77 6.82
C GLU A 154 -27.94 -2.41 6.46
N THR A 155 -28.39 -1.19 6.73
CA THR A 155 -29.77 -0.72 6.57
C THR A 155 -29.98 0.01 5.25
N THR A 156 -29.88 -0.70 4.11
CA THR A 156 -30.66 -0.31 2.92
C THR A 156 -30.90 -1.49 1.96
N SER A 157 -31.48 -2.60 2.44
CA SER A 157 -32.12 -3.58 1.54
C SER A 157 -33.44 -4.15 2.06
N THR A 158 -34.05 -3.56 3.09
CA THR A 158 -35.34 -4.05 3.61
C THR A 158 -36.29 -2.90 3.92
N GLN A 159 -36.66 -2.10 2.92
CA GLN A 159 -37.86 -1.24 2.96
C GLN A 159 -38.09 -0.59 1.58
N LEU A 160 -38.78 -1.30 0.68
CA LEU A 160 -39.65 -0.79 -0.38
C LEU A 160 -40.08 -1.96 -1.29
N ASP A 161 -40.95 -2.82 -0.78
CA ASP A 161 -41.80 -3.72 -1.58
C ASP A 161 -42.95 -4.21 -0.69
N THR A 162 -43.93 -3.33 -0.44
CA THR A 162 -45.33 -3.67 -0.12
C THR A 162 -46.13 -2.36 -0.10
N PHE A 163 -46.71 -2.02 -1.25
CA PHE A 163 -47.98 -1.30 -1.35
C PHE A 163 -48.93 -2.18 -2.14
#